data_AF-A0A7W1DKT1-F1
#
_entry.id   AF-A0A7W1DKT1-F1
#
_cell.length_a   1.000
_cell.length_b   1.000
_cell.length_c   1.000
_cell.angle_alpha   90.00
_cell.angle_beta   90.00
_cell.angle_gamma   90.00
#
_symmetry.space_group_name_H-M   'P 1'
#
loop_
_entity.id
_entity.type
_entity.pdbx_description
1 polymer ?
#
loop_
_entity_poly.entity_id
_entity_poly.type
_entity_poly.pdbx_seq_one_letter_code
_entity_poly.pdbx_strand_id
1 'polypeptide(L)'
;AGHAKDDIPATLVREKMGHPKMSFGYGRALGIRPELLELMEERISAVVPEAEKDETAVLIIGRGSSDPDANSDLSKIVRLFYEGRPYPVVESAYVSMTPPDVEEGLDRCFKLGAKRIVVFSYFLFTGVLEERIRGQGEAFAAANHGVEVRYAGYFGPDERVADLVVERYTEAVEGDIRMNCDVCVHRVALPGFEEKVGAPATPHHHPDEPGHHSHGHHH
;
A
#
# COMPACT_ATOMS: atom_id res chain seq x y z
N ALA A 1 -4.01 9.03 8.18
CA ALA A 1 -5.42 9.35 8.53
C ALA A 1 -5.39 10.21 9.79
N GLY A 2 -6.22 11.26 9.86
CA GLY A 2 -6.23 12.21 10.97
C GLY A 2 -6.29 11.58 12.37
N HIS A 3 -7.00 10.46 12.55
CA HIS A 3 -7.06 9.74 13.83
C HIS A 3 -5.69 9.39 14.44
N ALA A 4 -4.73 8.98 13.62
CA ALA A 4 -3.38 8.62 14.10
C ALA A 4 -2.50 9.85 14.37
N LYS A 5 -2.76 10.97 13.71
CA LYS A 5 -1.94 12.18 13.82
C LYS A 5 -2.47 13.18 14.86
N ASP A 6 -3.78 13.17 15.09
CA ASP A 6 -4.47 14.19 15.88
C ASP A 6 -5.20 13.57 17.08
N ASP A 7 -6.19 12.71 16.84
CA ASP A 7 -7.12 12.27 17.90
C ASP A 7 -6.46 11.40 18.97
N ILE A 8 -5.66 10.41 18.55
CA ILE A 8 -4.97 9.49 19.47
C ILE A 8 -3.89 10.24 20.25
N PRO A 9 -2.98 11.02 19.62
CA PRO A 9 -2.01 11.82 20.35
C PRO A 9 -2.65 12.81 21.33
N ALA A 10 -3.71 13.53 20.93
CA ALA A 10 -4.40 14.47 21.82
C ALA A 10 -5.01 13.77 23.05
N THR A 11 -5.60 12.58 22.84
CA THR A 11 -6.12 11.76 23.93
C THR A 11 -5.00 11.30 24.87
N LEU A 12 -3.89 10.80 24.32
CA LEU A 12 -2.74 10.35 25.11
C LEU A 12 -2.15 11.47 25.97
N VAL A 13 -2.04 12.70 25.43
CA VAL A 13 -1.58 13.87 26.20
C VAL A 13 -2.50 14.15 27.38
N ARG A 14 -3.82 14.13 27.17
CA ARG A 14 -4.82 14.34 28.23
C ARG A 14 -4.69 13.28 29.33
N GLU A 15 -4.61 12.00 28.97
CA GLU A 15 -4.51 10.90 29.94
C GLU A 15 -3.17 10.95 30.70
N LYS A 16 -2.08 11.35 30.05
CA LYS A 16 -0.78 11.53 30.70
C LYS A 16 -0.80 12.63 31.76
N MET A 17 -1.58 13.69 31.56
CA MET A 17 -1.77 14.75 32.56
C MET A 17 -2.61 14.27 33.76
N GLY A 18 -3.64 13.45 33.52
CA GLY A 18 -4.50 12.90 34.58
C GLY A 18 -3.86 11.77 35.38
N HIS A 19 -2.91 11.04 34.79
CA HIS A 19 -2.31 9.83 35.35
C HIS A 19 -0.77 9.86 35.33
N PRO A 20 -0.11 10.72 36.13
CA PRO A 20 1.34 10.94 36.05
C PRO A 20 2.20 9.73 36.44
N LYS A 21 1.62 8.70 37.06
CA LYS A 21 2.30 7.44 37.40
C LYS A 21 2.20 6.37 36.31
N MET A 22 1.46 6.62 35.23
CA MET A 22 1.24 5.69 34.13
C MET A 22 2.11 6.07 32.92
N SER A 23 2.76 5.07 32.32
CA SER A 23 3.52 5.23 31.08
C SER A 23 2.65 4.92 29.87
N PHE A 24 2.81 5.70 28.81
CA PHE A 24 2.11 5.53 27.54
C PHE A 24 3.14 5.44 26.42
N GLY A 25 3.02 4.39 25.59
CA GLY A 25 3.75 4.26 24.34
C GLY A 25 2.81 4.49 23.15
N TYR A 26 3.32 5.13 22.10
CA TYR A 26 2.56 5.32 20.86
C TYR A 26 3.34 4.72 19.69
N GLY A 27 2.84 3.61 19.17
CA GLY A 27 3.42 2.93 18.02
C GLY A 27 3.04 3.61 16.71
N ARG A 28 3.88 3.41 15.70
CA ARG A 28 3.58 3.82 14.32
C ARG A 28 2.53 2.90 13.68
N ALA A 29 1.94 3.35 12.59
CA ALA A 29 1.02 2.54 11.78
C ALA A 29 1.72 1.29 11.21
N LEU A 30 0.93 0.30 10.79
CA LEU A 30 1.43 -0.91 10.11
C LEU A 30 2.33 -0.57 8.90
N GLY A 31 2.05 0.56 8.24
CA GLY A 31 2.84 1.07 7.13
C GLY A 31 2.68 0.23 5.88
N ILE A 32 3.57 0.47 4.92
CA ILE A 32 3.63 -0.28 3.67
C ILE A 32 4.69 -1.37 3.86
N ARG A 33 4.30 -2.62 3.67
CA ARG A 33 5.08 -3.79 4.05
C ARG A 33 5.03 -4.87 2.97
N PRO A 34 6.17 -5.50 2.61
CA PRO A 34 6.20 -6.57 1.61
C PRO A 34 5.17 -7.67 1.89
N GLU A 35 5.04 -8.05 3.16
CA GLU A 35 4.15 -9.11 3.62
C GLU A 35 2.68 -8.80 3.29
N LEU A 36 2.29 -7.52 3.30
CA LEU A 36 0.96 -7.07 2.89
C LEU A 36 0.81 -7.03 1.36
N LEU A 37 1.86 -6.72 0.61
CA LEU A 37 1.83 -6.78 -0.86
C LEU A 37 1.72 -8.22 -1.36
N GLU A 38 2.40 -9.16 -0.71
CA GLU A 38 2.31 -10.60 -0.96
C GLU A 38 0.91 -11.13 -0.63
N LEU A 39 0.40 -10.79 0.54
CA LEU A 39 -0.94 -11.19 0.94
C LEU A 39 -2.00 -10.63 -0.03
N MET A 40 -1.87 -9.37 -0.46
CA MET A 40 -2.75 -8.80 -1.47
C MET A 40 -2.66 -9.56 -2.80
N GLU A 41 -1.46 -9.92 -3.26
CA GLU A 41 -1.25 -10.74 -4.46
C GLU A 41 -1.93 -12.11 -4.34
N GLU A 42 -1.80 -12.77 -3.19
CA GLU A 42 -2.46 -14.06 -2.95
C GLU A 42 -3.98 -13.96 -3.03
N ARG A 43 -4.57 -12.93 -2.42
CA ARG A 43 -6.03 -12.70 -2.45
C ARG A 43 -6.51 -12.41 -3.87
N ILE A 44 -5.74 -11.64 -4.64
CA ILE A 44 -6.07 -11.33 -6.04
C ILE A 44 -5.90 -12.56 -6.93
N SER A 45 -4.77 -13.27 -6.84
CA SER A 45 -4.50 -14.48 -7.62
C SER A 45 -5.46 -15.62 -7.32
N ALA A 46 -6.05 -15.68 -6.12
CA ALA A 46 -7.10 -16.65 -5.80
C ALA A 46 -8.36 -16.49 -6.67
N VAL A 47 -8.60 -15.30 -7.23
CA VAL A 47 -9.74 -15.02 -8.12
C VAL A 47 -9.33 -14.63 -9.54
N VAL A 48 -8.02 -14.55 -9.83
CA VAL A 48 -7.47 -14.25 -11.17
C VAL A 48 -6.40 -15.29 -11.50
N PRO A 49 -6.76 -16.33 -12.28
CA PRO A 49 -5.80 -17.31 -12.78
C PRO A 49 -4.68 -16.65 -13.58
N GLU A 50 -3.49 -17.25 -13.59
CA GLU A 50 -2.31 -16.71 -14.27
C GLU A 50 -2.55 -16.40 -15.75
N ALA A 51 -3.30 -17.26 -16.45
CA ALA A 51 -3.64 -17.10 -17.86
C ALA A 51 -4.60 -15.94 -18.17
N GLU A 52 -5.12 -15.26 -17.15
CA GLU A 52 -6.05 -14.15 -17.27
C GLU A 52 -5.46 -12.82 -16.82
N LYS A 53 -4.24 -12.80 -16.25
CA LYS A 53 -3.65 -11.60 -15.64
C LYS A 53 -3.37 -10.49 -16.66
N ASP A 54 -2.93 -10.85 -17.86
CA ASP A 54 -2.59 -9.93 -18.94
C ASP A 54 -3.81 -9.18 -19.52
N GLU A 55 -5.02 -9.67 -19.28
CA GLU A 55 -6.30 -9.03 -19.67
C GLU A 55 -7.06 -8.42 -18.47
N THR A 56 -6.48 -8.50 -17.26
CA THR A 56 -7.14 -8.10 -16.01
C THR A 56 -6.54 -6.82 -15.43
N ALA A 57 -7.36 -5.78 -15.29
CA ALA A 57 -7.00 -4.62 -14.48
C ALA A 57 -7.23 -4.91 -13.00
N VAL A 58 -6.37 -4.39 -12.13
CA VAL A 58 -6.53 -4.44 -10.67
C VAL A 58 -6.96 -3.08 -10.17
N LEU A 59 -8.06 -3.01 -9.42
CA LEU A 59 -8.52 -1.80 -8.74
C LEU A 59 -8.34 -1.97 -7.24
N ILE A 60 -7.39 -1.24 -6.67
CA ILE A 60 -7.10 -1.24 -5.23
C ILE A 60 -7.86 -0.07 -4.58
N ILE A 61 -8.76 -0.40 -3.65
CA ILE A 61 -9.64 0.58 -3.03
C ILE A 61 -9.20 0.84 -1.60
N GLY A 62 -8.87 2.10 -1.31
CA GLY A 62 -8.66 2.58 0.04
C GLY A 62 -9.91 3.22 0.64
N ARG A 63 -9.83 3.60 1.91
CA ARG A 63 -10.93 4.30 2.58
C ARG A 63 -11.09 5.72 2.04
N GLY A 64 -9.95 6.35 1.76
CA GLY A 64 -9.81 7.79 1.53
C GLY A 64 -9.78 8.57 2.83
N SER A 65 -9.11 9.72 2.81
CA SER A 65 -8.88 10.54 3.99
C SER A 65 -8.74 12.01 3.61
N SER A 66 -9.10 12.91 4.52
CA SER A 66 -8.72 14.32 4.40
C SER A 66 -7.20 14.55 4.57
N ASP A 67 -6.47 13.56 5.09
CA ASP A 67 -5.01 13.58 5.23
C ASP A 67 -4.35 13.11 3.93
N PRO A 68 -3.72 14.01 3.14
CA PRO A 68 -3.16 13.67 1.83
C PRO A 68 -2.00 12.67 1.91
N ASP A 69 -1.28 12.63 3.04
CA ASP A 69 -0.20 11.67 3.26
C ASP A 69 -0.74 10.22 3.27
N ALA A 70 -1.91 10.01 3.89
CA ALA A 70 -2.56 8.71 3.91
C ALA A 70 -3.05 8.27 2.52
N ASN A 71 -3.47 9.23 1.68
CA ASN A 71 -3.84 8.95 0.29
C ASN A 71 -2.58 8.67 -0.57
N SER A 72 -1.47 9.35 -0.26
CA SER A 72 -0.19 9.12 -0.93
C SER A 72 0.36 7.72 -0.65
N ASP A 73 0.15 7.18 0.56
CA ASP A 73 0.52 5.81 0.90
C ASP A 73 -0.21 4.79 0.02
N LEU A 74 -1.52 4.95 -0.20
CA LEU A 74 -2.26 4.05 -1.10
C LEU A 74 -1.72 4.15 -2.52
N SER A 75 -1.46 5.36 -3.01
CA SER A 75 -0.89 5.56 -4.35
C SER A 75 0.48 4.86 -4.49
N LYS A 76 1.29 4.90 -3.44
CA LYS A 76 2.57 4.20 -3.36
C LYS A 76 2.41 2.68 -3.30
N ILE A 77 1.46 2.17 -2.52
CA ILE A 77 1.09 0.75 -2.48
C ILE A 77 0.69 0.25 -3.86
N VAL A 78 -0.20 0.98 -4.55
CA VAL A 78 -0.66 0.64 -5.90
C VAL A 78 0.52 0.58 -6.86
N ARG A 79 1.44 1.55 -6.80
CA ARG A 79 2.63 1.51 -7.65
C ARG A 79 3.53 0.33 -7.32
N LEU A 80 3.82 0.08 -6.05
CA LEU A 80 4.67 -1.04 -5.62
C LEU A 80 4.05 -2.40 -5.96
N PHE A 81 2.72 -2.50 -5.92
CA PHE A 81 2.02 -3.70 -6.35
C PHE A 81 2.12 -3.89 -7.87
N TYR A 82 1.91 -2.83 -8.64
CA TYR A 82 2.00 -2.90 -10.10
C TYR A 82 3.36 -3.39 -10.59
N GLU A 83 4.43 -2.86 -10.00
CA GLU A 83 5.79 -3.22 -10.37
C GLU A 83 6.05 -4.70 -10.08
N GLY A 84 6.52 -5.42 -11.10
CA GLY A 84 6.86 -6.84 -10.98
C GLY A 84 5.69 -7.83 -11.13
N ARG A 85 4.48 -7.38 -11.52
CA ARG A 85 3.31 -8.26 -11.72
C ARG A 85 2.75 -8.16 -13.13
N PRO A 86 2.20 -9.25 -13.71
CA PRO A 86 1.77 -9.29 -15.11
C PRO A 86 0.35 -8.73 -15.33
N TYR A 87 0.01 -7.63 -14.65
CA TYR A 87 -1.25 -6.92 -14.85
C TYR A 87 -1.02 -5.74 -15.81
N PRO A 88 -1.85 -5.51 -16.84
CA PRO A 88 -1.69 -4.37 -17.76
C PRO A 88 -1.98 -3.02 -17.07
N VAL A 89 -2.89 -3.01 -16.10
CA VAL A 89 -3.38 -1.81 -15.42
C VAL A 89 -3.58 -2.11 -13.94
N VAL A 90 -3.06 -1.24 -13.08
CA VAL A 90 -3.35 -1.25 -11.64
C VAL A 90 -3.66 0.18 -11.23
N GLU A 91 -4.88 0.39 -10.73
CA GLU A 91 -5.42 1.71 -10.39
C GLU A 91 -5.78 1.77 -8.90
N SER A 92 -5.81 3.00 -8.37
CA SER A 92 -6.28 3.30 -7.02
C SER A 92 -7.62 4.01 -7.07
N ALA A 93 -8.53 3.66 -6.17
CA ALA A 93 -9.74 4.44 -5.89
C ALA A 93 -10.03 4.50 -4.39
N TYR A 94 -11.02 5.29 -4.01
CA TYR A 94 -11.40 5.47 -2.61
C TYR A 94 -12.91 5.39 -2.43
N VAL A 95 -13.35 4.71 -1.37
CA VAL A 95 -14.79 4.59 -1.05
C VAL A 95 -15.38 5.85 -0.40
N SER A 96 -14.53 6.78 0.07
CA SER A 96 -14.98 8.01 0.72
C SER A 96 -13.92 9.13 0.67
N MET A 97 -14.34 10.38 0.96
CA MET A 97 -13.51 11.56 1.23
C MET A 97 -12.57 12.07 0.14
N THR A 98 -12.14 11.25 -0.81
CA THR A 98 -11.10 11.60 -1.79
C THR A 98 -11.42 10.96 -3.14
N PRO A 99 -11.24 11.68 -4.26
CA PRO A 99 -11.32 11.09 -5.59
C PRO A 99 -9.98 10.42 -6.01
N PRO A 100 -10.00 9.50 -6.99
CA PRO A 100 -11.19 9.01 -7.69
C PRO A 100 -12.02 8.09 -6.79
N ASP A 101 -13.35 8.18 -6.91
CA ASP A 101 -14.25 7.26 -6.23
C ASP A 101 -14.26 5.86 -6.87
N VAL A 102 -14.98 4.92 -6.27
CA VAL A 102 -15.04 3.52 -6.74
C VAL A 102 -15.57 3.41 -8.17
N GLU A 103 -16.60 4.18 -8.51
CA GLU A 103 -17.22 4.13 -9.85
C GLU A 103 -16.28 4.76 -10.88
N GLU A 104 -15.63 5.88 -10.55
CA GLU A 104 -14.60 6.50 -11.37
C GLU A 104 -13.40 5.57 -11.60
N GLY A 105 -12.97 4.83 -10.57
CA GLY A 105 -11.91 3.83 -10.67
C GLY A 105 -12.27 2.69 -11.62
N LEU A 106 -13.48 2.14 -11.49
CA LEU A 106 -13.99 1.08 -12.36
C LEU A 106 -14.11 1.56 -13.82
N ASP A 107 -14.65 2.75 -14.03
CA ASP A 107 -14.78 3.38 -15.34
C ASP A 107 -13.41 3.62 -16.00
N ARG A 108 -12.41 4.07 -15.25
CA ARG A 108 -11.03 4.22 -15.74
C ARG A 108 -10.44 2.89 -16.20
N CYS A 109 -10.54 1.83 -15.40
CA CYS A 109 -10.08 0.49 -15.79
C CYS A 109 -10.78 0.00 -17.07
N PHE A 110 -12.09 0.20 -17.18
CA PHE A 110 -12.87 -0.18 -18.35
C PHE A 110 -12.45 0.60 -19.61
N LYS A 111 -12.27 1.92 -19.49
CA LYS A 111 -11.82 2.79 -20.61
C LYS A 111 -10.39 2.49 -21.07
N LEU A 112 -9.55 1.93 -20.19
CA LEU A 112 -8.22 1.44 -20.54
C LEU A 112 -8.25 0.07 -21.25
N GLY A 113 -9.43 -0.48 -21.52
CA GLY A 113 -9.62 -1.70 -22.33
C GLY A 113 -9.56 -3.00 -21.53
N ALA A 114 -9.68 -2.94 -20.20
CA ALA A 114 -9.69 -4.13 -19.37
C ALA A 114 -10.92 -5.01 -19.69
N LYS A 115 -10.69 -6.29 -20.00
CA LYS A 115 -11.79 -7.27 -20.13
C LYS A 115 -12.29 -7.74 -18.77
N ARG A 116 -11.43 -7.62 -17.76
CA ARG A 116 -11.74 -7.95 -16.38
C ARG A 116 -11.18 -6.90 -15.45
N ILE A 117 -11.92 -6.60 -14.39
CA ILE A 117 -11.47 -5.76 -13.29
C ILE A 117 -11.56 -6.59 -12.01
N VAL A 118 -10.43 -6.82 -11.35
CA VAL A 118 -10.41 -7.39 -10.01
C VAL A 118 -10.32 -6.27 -8.98
N VAL A 119 -11.26 -6.26 -8.05
CA VAL A 119 -11.35 -5.26 -6.99
C VAL A 119 -10.78 -5.85 -5.70
N PHE A 120 -9.81 -5.15 -5.12
CA PHE A 120 -9.26 -5.45 -3.80
C PHE A 120 -9.43 -4.26 -2.86
N SER A 121 -10.03 -4.48 -1.71
CA SER A 121 -10.17 -3.46 -0.66
C SER A 121 -8.96 -3.52 0.27
N TYR A 122 -8.19 -2.44 0.34
CA TYR A 122 -7.01 -2.33 1.21
C TYR A 122 -7.44 -2.09 2.67
N PHE A 123 -8.18 -3.06 3.23
CA PHE A 123 -8.75 -3.06 4.58
C PHE A 123 -8.35 -4.31 5.34
N LEU A 124 -8.29 -4.20 6.67
CA LEU A 124 -8.04 -5.35 7.53
C LEU A 124 -9.28 -6.23 7.73
N PHE A 125 -10.48 -5.65 7.64
CA PHE A 125 -11.76 -6.30 7.94
C PHE A 125 -12.89 -5.81 7.04
N THR A 126 -13.93 -6.64 6.92
CA THR A 126 -15.20 -6.29 6.25
C THR A 126 -16.02 -5.29 7.07
N GLY A 127 -17.16 -4.89 6.51
CA GLY A 127 -18.17 -4.02 7.11
C GLY A 127 -18.90 -3.22 6.03
N VAL A 128 -19.64 -2.20 6.46
CA VAL A 128 -20.51 -1.39 5.58
C VAL A 128 -19.77 -0.80 4.37
N LEU A 129 -18.49 -0.44 4.51
CA LEU A 129 -17.70 0.11 3.40
C LEU A 129 -17.33 -0.95 2.37
N GLU A 130 -17.00 -2.16 2.83
CA GLU A 130 -16.66 -3.27 1.94
C GLU A 130 -17.92 -3.77 1.21
N GLU A 131 -19.05 -3.88 1.90
CA GLU A 131 -20.35 -4.17 1.29
C GLU A 131 -20.75 -3.13 0.24
N ARG A 132 -20.45 -1.85 0.49
CA ARG A 132 -20.70 -0.77 -0.46
C ARG A 132 -19.84 -0.90 -1.71
N ILE A 133 -18.55 -1.17 -1.56
CA ILE A 133 -17.63 -1.41 -2.69
C ILE A 133 -18.17 -2.55 -3.56
N ARG A 134 -18.61 -3.64 -2.92
CA ARG A 134 -19.20 -4.79 -3.63
C ARG A 134 -20.49 -4.41 -4.36
N GLY A 135 -21.37 -3.63 -3.73
CA GLY A 135 -22.58 -3.14 -4.39
C GLY A 135 -22.27 -2.26 -5.60
N GLN A 136 -21.27 -1.38 -5.51
CA GLN A 136 -20.89 -0.48 -6.61
C GLN A 136 -20.32 -1.23 -7.81
N GLY A 137 -19.42 -2.19 -7.60
CA GLY A 137 -18.89 -2.96 -8.74
C GLY A 137 -19.90 -3.95 -9.33
N GLU A 138 -20.85 -4.48 -8.53
CA GLU A 138 -21.96 -5.29 -9.06
C GLU A 138 -22.87 -4.43 -9.96
N ALA A 139 -23.20 -3.22 -9.52
CA ALA A 139 -23.96 -2.26 -10.31
C ALA A 139 -23.21 -1.86 -11.59
N PHE A 140 -21.90 -1.63 -11.50
CA PHE A 140 -21.06 -1.30 -12.65
C PHE A 140 -21.01 -2.43 -13.68
N ALA A 141 -20.83 -3.68 -13.24
CA ALA A 141 -20.82 -4.85 -14.12
C ALA A 141 -22.19 -5.06 -14.80
N ALA A 142 -23.29 -4.79 -14.09
CA ALA A 142 -24.63 -4.87 -14.67
C ALA A 142 -24.88 -3.77 -15.73
N ALA A 143 -24.28 -2.59 -15.57
CA ALA A 143 -24.45 -1.46 -16.47
C ALA A 143 -23.51 -1.49 -17.69
N ASN A 144 -22.40 -2.23 -17.64
CA ASN A 144 -21.36 -2.23 -18.68
C ASN A 144 -21.15 -3.64 -19.24
N HIS A 145 -21.63 -3.86 -20.46
CA HIS A 145 -21.37 -5.12 -21.18
C HIS A 145 -19.92 -5.20 -21.67
N GLY A 146 -19.33 -6.39 -21.62
CA GLY A 146 -17.97 -6.64 -22.12
C GLY A 146 -16.86 -6.51 -21.07
N VAL A 147 -17.21 -6.29 -19.79
CA VAL A 147 -16.27 -6.32 -18.67
C VAL A 147 -16.79 -7.22 -17.56
N GLU A 148 -15.92 -8.06 -17.01
CA GLU A 148 -16.18 -8.87 -15.82
C GLU A 148 -15.62 -8.16 -14.59
N VAL A 149 -16.39 -8.03 -13.51
CA VAL A 149 -15.89 -7.51 -12.23
C VAL A 149 -15.80 -8.65 -11.21
N ARG A 150 -14.60 -8.89 -10.66
CA ARG A 150 -14.34 -9.88 -9.61
C ARG A 150 -13.92 -9.20 -8.32
N TYR A 151 -14.20 -9.85 -7.19
CA TYR A 151 -13.81 -9.35 -5.86
C TYR A 151 -12.76 -10.27 -5.25
N ALA A 152 -11.58 -9.71 -4.99
CA ALA A 152 -10.52 -10.35 -4.23
C ALA A 152 -10.69 -10.18 -2.71
N GLY A 153 -11.67 -9.36 -2.29
CA GLY A 153 -11.97 -9.11 -0.89
C GLY A 153 -11.00 -8.11 -0.26
N TYR A 154 -10.47 -8.46 0.90
CA TYR A 154 -9.62 -7.63 1.76
C TYR A 154 -8.62 -8.54 2.49
N PHE A 155 -7.73 -7.99 3.33
CA PHE A 155 -6.69 -8.79 4.01
C PHE A 155 -7.28 -9.93 4.85
N GLY A 156 -8.19 -9.58 5.77
CA GLY A 156 -8.82 -10.53 6.67
C GLY A 156 -7.85 -11.07 7.73
N PRO A 157 -8.26 -12.13 8.46
CA PRO A 157 -7.38 -12.78 9.43
C PRO A 157 -6.24 -13.50 8.69
N ASP A 158 -5.01 -13.06 8.93
CA ASP A 158 -3.79 -13.65 8.37
C ASP A 158 -2.64 -13.51 9.37
N GLU A 159 -1.76 -14.51 9.46
CA GLU A 159 -0.66 -14.50 10.43
C GLU A 159 0.30 -13.32 10.20
N ARG A 160 0.56 -12.96 8.94
CA ARG A 160 1.43 -11.83 8.58
C ARG A 160 0.92 -10.49 9.12
N VAL A 161 -0.40 -10.33 9.16
CA VAL A 161 -1.03 -9.13 9.74
C VAL A 161 -0.85 -9.13 11.25
N ALA A 162 -1.05 -10.28 11.91
CA ALA A 162 -0.87 -10.42 13.35
C ALA A 162 0.60 -10.18 13.76
N ASP A 163 1.55 -10.77 13.04
CA ASP A 163 2.97 -10.60 13.26
C ASP A 163 3.39 -9.14 13.11
N LEU A 164 2.87 -8.45 12.09
CA LEU A 164 3.14 -7.01 11.91
C LEU A 164 2.57 -6.17 13.06
N VAL A 165 1.39 -6.51 13.59
CA VAL A 165 0.84 -5.84 14.78
C VAL A 165 1.74 -6.07 16.00
N VAL A 166 2.24 -7.28 16.19
CA VAL A 166 3.17 -7.62 17.28
C VAL A 166 4.51 -6.87 17.10
N GLU A 167 5.03 -6.79 15.88
CA GLU A 167 6.23 -6.01 15.55
C GLU A 167 6.05 -4.54 15.96
N ARG A 168 4.92 -3.91 15.57
CA ARG A 168 4.62 -2.51 15.94
C ARG A 168 4.47 -2.31 17.43
N TYR A 169 3.92 -3.30 18.14
CA TYR A 169 3.83 -3.27 19.59
C TYR A 169 5.21 -3.30 20.24
N THR A 170 6.07 -4.22 19.82
CA THR A 170 7.43 -4.34 20.35
C THR A 170 8.25 -3.07 20.08
N GLU A 171 8.20 -2.52 18.85
CA GLU A 171 8.83 -1.24 18.51
C GLU A 171 8.39 -0.10 19.47
N ALA A 172 7.08 -0.04 19.77
CA ALA A 172 6.54 0.99 20.65
C ALA A 172 6.97 0.85 22.12
N VAL A 173 7.25 -0.37 22.57
CA VAL A 173 7.70 -0.67 23.94
C VAL A 173 9.21 -0.50 24.09
N GLU A 174 9.99 -0.90 23.08
CA GLU A 174 11.45 -0.90 23.12
C GLU A 174 12.07 0.43 22.65
N GLY A 175 11.32 1.28 21.94
CA GLY A 175 11.76 2.61 21.54
C GLY A 175 12.62 2.66 20.27
N ASP A 176 12.69 1.57 19.49
CA ASP A 176 13.39 1.51 18.20
C ASP A 176 12.53 2.11 17.07
N ILE A 177 12.27 3.42 17.13
CA ILE A 177 11.55 4.12 16.07
C ILE A 177 12.53 4.44 14.94
N ARG A 178 12.66 3.51 13.99
CA ARG A 178 13.46 3.72 12.77
C ARG A 178 12.70 4.59 11.76
N MET A 179 13.45 5.40 11.02
CA MET A 179 12.96 6.13 9.83
C MET A 179 12.27 5.16 8.84
N ASN A 180 11.39 5.70 7.98
CA ASN A 180 10.46 5.03 7.05
C ASN A 180 11.06 4.09 5.96
N CYS A 181 12.15 3.39 6.27
CA CYS A 181 12.86 2.47 5.38
C CYS A 181 12.08 1.18 5.06
N ASP A 182 10.84 1.03 5.51
CA ASP A 182 10.02 -0.19 5.37
C ASP A 182 9.76 -0.63 3.92
N VAL A 183 10.04 0.24 2.96
CA VAL A 183 9.86 -0.02 1.52
C VAL A 183 11.06 0.41 0.68
N CYS A 184 12.23 0.54 1.30
CA CYS A 184 13.44 0.76 0.53
C CYS A 184 13.85 -0.58 -0.14
N VAL A 185 13.76 -0.65 -1.47
CA VAL A 185 14.17 -1.84 -2.28
C VAL A 185 15.61 -2.31 -2.00
N HIS A 186 16.46 -1.46 -1.41
CA HIS A 186 17.84 -1.79 -1.06
C HIS A 186 18.01 -2.35 0.36
N ARG A 187 16.99 -2.21 1.21
CA ARG A 187 17.01 -2.62 2.63
C ARG A 187 15.97 -3.67 2.95
N VAL A 188 14.95 -3.81 2.11
CA VAL A 188 13.83 -4.74 2.28
C VAL A 188 13.62 -5.47 0.95
N ALA A 189 13.45 -6.80 1.02
CA ALA A 189 13.14 -7.64 -0.13
C ALA A 189 11.69 -7.39 -0.57
N LEU A 190 11.51 -6.43 -1.46
CA LEU A 190 10.23 -6.20 -2.10
C LEU A 190 10.03 -7.23 -3.23
N PRO A 191 8.85 -7.88 -3.33
CA PRO A 191 8.58 -8.86 -4.37
C PRO A 191 8.85 -8.31 -5.78
N GLY A 192 9.60 -9.05 -6.61
CA GLY A 192 10.02 -8.62 -7.95
C GLY A 192 11.24 -7.69 -7.99
N PHE A 193 11.85 -7.40 -6.84
CA PHE A 193 13.08 -6.61 -6.69
C PHE A 193 14.06 -7.23 -5.67
N GLU A 194 13.95 -8.53 -5.43
CA GLU A 194 14.72 -9.27 -4.45
C GLU A 194 16.24 -9.12 -4.69
N GLU A 195 16.65 -8.95 -5.95
CA GLU A 195 18.04 -8.77 -6.36
C GLU A 195 18.67 -7.44 -5.88
N LYS A 196 17.85 -6.46 -5.49
CA LYS A 196 18.32 -5.12 -5.08
C LYS A 196 18.72 -5.03 -3.62
N VAL A 197 18.35 -6.01 -2.80
CA VAL A 197 18.60 -6.01 -1.36
C VAL A 197 20.09 -6.21 -1.09
N GLY A 198 20.68 -5.29 -0.34
CA GLY A 198 22.11 -5.35 -0.01
C GLY A 198 23.05 -5.07 -1.20
N ALA A 199 22.51 -4.74 -2.37
CA ALA A 199 23.31 -4.31 -3.51
C ALA A 199 24.09 -3.03 -3.16
N PRO A 200 25.38 -2.90 -3.58
CA PRO A 200 26.13 -1.67 -3.38
C PRO A 200 25.39 -0.48 -4.01
N ALA A 201 25.27 0.62 -3.27
CA ALA A 201 24.76 1.86 -3.84
C ALA A 201 25.75 2.35 -4.90
N THR A 202 25.38 2.24 -6.17
CA THR A 202 26.19 2.73 -7.29
C THR A 202 25.68 4.13 -7.65
N PRO A 203 26.42 5.21 -7.30
CA PRO A 203 26.03 6.54 -7.72
C PRO A 203 26.03 6.60 -9.26
N HIS A 204 24.97 7.16 -9.82
CA HIS A 204 24.88 7.38 -11.26
C HIS A 204 25.76 8.57 -11.59
N HIS A 205 26.61 8.42 -12.61
CA HIS A 205 27.52 9.48 -13.02
C HIS A 205 26.70 10.62 -13.64
N HIS A 206 26.75 11.80 -13.04
CA HIS A 206 26.17 12.99 -13.67
C HIS A 206 27.18 13.56 -14.69
N PRO A 207 26.74 14.00 -15.89
CA PRO A 207 27.63 14.55 -16.91
C PRO A 207 28.45 15.77 -16.45
N ASP A 208 27.98 16.47 -15.41
CA ASP A 208 28.59 17.67 -14.84
C ASP A 208 29.37 17.40 -13.53
N GLU A 209 29.54 16.13 -13.13
CA GLU A 209 30.39 15.81 -11.99
C GLU A 209 31.87 15.99 -12.37
N PRO A 210 32.62 16.87 -11.69
CA PRO A 210 34.03 17.10 -12.01
C PRO A 210 34.81 15.81 -11.79
N GLY A 211 35.27 15.22 -12.89
CA GLY A 211 36.05 14.00 -12.89
C GLY A 211 37.26 14.10 -11.96
N HIS A 212 37.50 13.02 -11.24
CA HIS A 212 38.70 12.79 -10.45
C HIS A 212 39.97 13.15 -11.24
N HIS A 213 40.55 14.31 -10.96
CA HIS A 213 41.92 14.59 -11.36
C HIS A 213 42.85 13.76 -10.48
N SER A 214 43.42 12.72 -11.09
CA SER A 214 44.60 12.02 -10.60
C SER A 214 45.74 13.05 -10.43
N HIS A 215 46.06 13.41 -9.20
CA HIS A 215 47.31 14.12 -8.91
C HIS A 215 48.42 13.09 -8.75
N GLY A 216 49.20 12.91 -9.82
CA GLY A 216 50.51 12.29 -9.74
C GLY A 216 51.43 13.14 -8.89
N HIS A 217 51.82 12.63 -7.73
CA HIS A 217 52.88 13.23 -6.93
C HIS A 217 54.24 12.88 -7.53
N HIS A 218 54.82 13.84 -8.25
CA HIS A 218 56.27 13.95 -8.31
C HIS A 218 56.71 14.90 -7.21
N HIS A 219 57.40 14.37 -6.20
CA HIS A 219 58.66 14.86 -5.64
C HIS A 219 59.13 13.91 -4.53
#